data_AF-F3PCX7-F1
#
_entry.id   AF-F3PCX7-F1
#
_cell.length_a   1.000
_cell.length_b   1.000
_cell.length_c   1.000
_cell.angle_alpha   90.00
_cell.angle_beta   90.00
_cell.angle_gamma   90.00
#
_symmetry.space_group_name_H-M   'P 1'
#
loop_
_entity.id
_entity.type
_entity.pdbx_description
1 polymer ?
#
loop_
_entity_poly.entity_id
_entity_poly.type
_entity_poly.pdbx_seq_one_letter_code
_entity_poly.pdbx_strand_id
1 'polypeptide(L)'
;MSATMRYALSQGRLLSISQYADLPDPPQDLTCPGQDTHGRLCRAPAGPRALKSKHVRPHFWSRKHITGCDEGDAAERAVKGHRDGSTTTRTRHEGPTLLLITTGPGTSTGMATPTSRTQAAGRPMATAQPGPDSRRNAPTRSTATLASLLTRALDGRLDPHALIELPGQRPGFVNQLVRLANTLTSAHKGLRACFYGKVTNYAENAPTKSIFLHMVPQPGTRPKDTAAIMIRNDQALSVQDNLDASIGDLAGHHVIAIGTLRVSQKTDSLYIAIADTSHIAYQP
;
A
#
# COMPACT_ATOMS: atom_id res chain seq x y z
N MET A 1 9.86 -24.40 16.83
CA MET A 1 9.18 -23.47 15.89
C MET A 1 10.17 -22.38 15.43
N SER A 2 9.94 -21.71 14.30
CA SER A 2 10.84 -20.68 13.74
C SER A 2 10.07 -19.37 13.54
N ALA A 3 10.47 -18.29 14.23
CA ALA A 3 9.70 -17.06 14.35
C ALA A 3 10.55 -15.81 14.05
N THR A 4 9.90 -14.76 13.54
CA THR A 4 10.48 -13.41 13.37
C THR A 4 10.35 -12.67 14.70
N MET A 5 11.43 -12.06 15.15
CA MET A 5 11.44 -11.36 16.44
C MET A 5 11.67 -9.87 16.22
N ARG A 6 11.08 -9.06 17.11
CA ARG A 6 11.26 -7.61 17.07
C ARG A 6 12.63 -7.21 17.59
N TYR A 7 13.11 -7.91 18.62
CA TYR A 7 14.36 -7.61 19.27
C TYR A 7 15.22 -8.85 19.44
N ALA A 8 16.51 -8.63 19.58
CA ALA A 8 17.46 -9.65 20.03
C ALA A 8 18.16 -9.18 21.31
N LEU A 9 18.53 -10.12 22.16
CA LEU A 9 19.31 -9.87 23.36
C LEU A 9 20.78 -10.22 23.09
N SER A 10 21.69 -9.31 23.38
CA SER A 10 23.14 -9.56 23.39
C SER A 10 23.74 -9.02 24.68
N GLN A 11 24.44 -9.87 25.45
CA GLN A 11 25.08 -9.48 26.71
C GLN A 11 24.14 -8.71 27.68
N GLY A 12 22.87 -9.10 27.75
CA GLY A 12 21.87 -8.43 28.60
C GLY A 12 21.31 -7.12 28.04
N ARG A 13 21.78 -6.65 26.89
CA ARG A 13 21.24 -5.50 26.17
C ARG A 13 20.25 -5.93 25.09
N LEU A 14 19.10 -5.28 25.08
CA LEU A 14 18.11 -5.40 24.01
C LEU A 14 18.58 -4.59 22.79
N LEU A 15 18.60 -5.21 21.62
CA LEU A 15 18.97 -4.60 20.34
C LEU A 15 17.78 -4.65 19.40
N SER A 16 17.45 -3.53 18.76
CA SER A 16 16.59 -3.52 17.58
C SER A 16 17.41 -3.88 16.34
N ILE A 17 16.75 -4.39 15.30
CA ILE A 17 17.44 -4.77 14.06
C ILE A 17 18.06 -3.55 13.35
N SER A 18 17.48 -2.36 13.51
CA SER A 18 18.05 -1.11 12.99
C SER A 18 19.35 -0.77 13.71
N GLN A 19 19.35 -0.77 15.04
CA GLN A 19 20.58 -0.55 15.83
C GLN A 19 21.65 -1.56 15.48
N TYR A 20 21.27 -2.83 15.30
CA TYR A 20 22.20 -3.88 14.90
C TYR A 20 22.80 -3.65 13.51
N ALA A 21 22.00 -3.22 12.54
CA ALA A 21 22.46 -2.97 11.18
C ALA A 21 23.41 -1.77 11.09
N ASP A 22 23.28 -0.80 11.99
CA ASP A 22 24.12 0.40 12.05
C ASP A 22 25.44 0.18 12.83
N LEU A 23 25.61 -0.95 13.51
CA LEU A 23 26.84 -1.25 14.25
C LEU A 23 27.99 -1.58 13.28
N PRO A 24 29.19 -0.98 13.47
CA PRO A 24 30.37 -1.29 12.64
C PRO A 24 30.88 -2.72 12.86
N ASP A 25 30.74 -3.24 14.09
CA ASP A 25 31.05 -4.63 14.45
C ASP A 25 29.87 -5.21 15.26
N PRO A 26 28.86 -5.78 14.57
CA PRO A 26 27.65 -6.24 15.24
C PRO A 26 27.88 -7.56 15.99
N PRO A 27 27.32 -7.71 17.21
CA PRO A 27 27.55 -8.87 18.06
C PRO A 27 26.94 -10.14 17.46
N GLN A 28 27.69 -11.25 17.47
CA GLN A 28 27.23 -12.52 16.87
C GLN A 28 26.37 -13.35 17.84
N ASP A 29 26.59 -13.22 19.14
CA ASP A 29 25.89 -13.97 20.18
C ASP A 29 24.56 -13.30 20.52
N LEU A 30 23.57 -13.52 19.65
CA LEU A 30 22.21 -13.02 19.82
C LEU A 30 21.29 -14.12 20.37
N THR A 31 20.38 -13.73 21.25
CA THR A 31 19.36 -14.63 21.81
C THR A 31 17.97 -14.01 21.80
N CYS A 32 16.93 -14.84 21.85
CA CYS A 32 15.55 -14.40 21.97
C CYS A 32 15.32 -13.75 23.36
N PRO A 33 14.80 -12.50 23.41
CA PRO A 33 14.51 -11.81 24.68
C PRO A 33 13.18 -12.27 25.32
N GLY A 34 12.36 -13.02 24.58
CA GLY A 34 11.03 -13.41 25.00
C GLY A 34 11.00 -14.36 26.21
N GLN A 35 9.81 -14.49 26.78
CA GLN A 35 9.54 -15.31 27.96
C GLN A 35 8.27 -16.13 27.75
N ASP A 36 8.10 -17.20 28.52
CA ASP A 36 6.81 -17.88 28.57
C ASP A 36 5.83 -17.22 29.56
N THR A 37 4.60 -17.73 29.61
CA THR A 37 3.55 -17.28 30.53
C THR A 37 3.90 -17.45 32.01
N HIS A 38 4.99 -18.17 32.34
CA HIS A 38 5.51 -18.37 33.68
C HIS A 38 6.77 -17.54 33.96
N GLY A 39 7.17 -16.65 33.05
CA GLY A 39 8.34 -15.78 33.19
C GLY A 39 9.68 -16.48 32.92
N ARG A 40 9.69 -17.70 32.37
CA ARG A 40 10.94 -18.39 32.01
C ARG A 40 11.50 -17.76 30.73
N LEU A 41 12.75 -17.32 30.80
CA LEU A 41 13.46 -16.70 29.67
C LEU A 41 13.67 -17.72 28.54
N CYS A 42 13.39 -17.33 27.30
CA CYS A 42 13.56 -18.19 26.14
C CYS A 42 15.04 -18.42 25.79
N ARG A 43 15.82 -17.34 25.64
CA ARG A 43 17.26 -17.35 25.27
C ARG A 43 17.63 -18.22 24.05
N ALA A 44 16.68 -18.53 23.18
CA ALA A 44 16.93 -19.32 21.98
C ALA A 44 17.91 -18.57 21.06
N PRO A 45 18.87 -19.26 20.40
CA PRO A 45 19.82 -18.61 19.50
C PRO A 45 19.09 -17.83 18.42
N ALA A 46 19.49 -16.59 18.23
CA ALA A 46 18.92 -15.65 17.28
C ALA A 46 19.97 -15.22 16.26
N GLY A 47 19.52 -14.67 15.15
CA GLY A 47 20.41 -14.12 14.14
C GLY A 47 19.70 -13.08 13.27
N PRO A 48 20.44 -12.12 12.71
CA PRO A 48 19.88 -11.19 11.75
C PRO A 48 19.58 -11.91 10.44
N ARG A 49 18.53 -11.46 9.75
CA ARG A 49 18.14 -11.89 8.40
C ARG A 49 17.82 -10.66 7.58
N ALA A 50 17.85 -10.84 6.26
CA ALA A 50 17.42 -9.82 5.30
C ALA A 50 18.16 -8.47 5.38
N LEU A 51 19.33 -8.39 6.04
CA LEU A 51 20.14 -7.16 6.19
C LEU A 51 20.42 -6.44 4.86
N LYS A 52 20.52 -7.19 3.75
CA LYS A 52 20.79 -6.66 2.39
C LYS A 52 19.61 -6.87 1.43
N SER A 53 18.45 -7.28 1.93
CA SER A 53 17.30 -7.65 1.11
C SER A 53 16.55 -6.40 0.64
N LYS A 54 16.09 -6.44 -0.61
CA LYS A 54 15.25 -5.39 -1.23
C LYS A 54 13.78 -5.76 -1.28
N HIS A 55 13.44 -6.96 -0.83
CA HIS A 55 12.08 -7.51 -0.87
C HIS A 55 11.47 -7.59 0.52
N VAL A 56 12.32 -7.77 1.51
CA VAL A 56 11.96 -8.04 2.91
C VAL A 56 12.85 -7.16 3.77
N ARG A 57 12.29 -6.46 4.75
CA ARG A 57 13.08 -5.63 5.65
C ARG A 57 13.97 -6.50 6.56
N PRO A 58 15.14 -5.99 6.99
CA PRO A 58 15.96 -6.67 7.97
C PRO A 58 15.16 -7.03 9.22
N HIS A 59 15.32 -8.26 9.72
CA HIS A 59 14.66 -8.72 10.96
C HIS A 59 15.59 -9.62 11.78
N PHE A 60 15.28 -9.77 13.07
CA PHE A 60 15.83 -10.87 13.85
C PHE A 60 14.97 -12.11 13.68
N TRP A 61 15.64 -13.25 13.74
CA TRP A 61 15.00 -14.54 13.60
C TRP A 61 15.62 -15.55 14.53
N SER A 62 14.80 -16.41 15.11
CA SER A 62 15.26 -17.51 15.97
C SER A 62 14.59 -18.84 15.59
N ARG A 63 15.30 -19.93 15.88
CA ARG A 63 14.75 -21.30 15.90
C ARG A 63 14.74 -21.79 17.34
N LYS A 64 13.80 -22.70 17.61
CA LYS A 64 13.73 -23.47 18.87
C LYS A 64 13.36 -22.61 20.09
N HIS A 65 12.37 -21.73 19.91
CA HIS A 65 11.70 -21.12 21.05
C HIS A 65 11.19 -22.19 22.03
N ILE A 66 11.19 -21.84 23.31
CA ILE A 66 10.42 -22.56 24.33
C ILE A 66 8.93 -22.44 24.01
N THR A 67 8.13 -23.41 24.47
CA THR A 67 6.67 -23.39 24.27
C THR A 67 6.05 -22.20 25.01
N GLY A 68 5.16 -21.45 24.35
CA GLY A 68 4.46 -20.31 24.94
C GLY A 68 5.31 -19.02 24.98
N CYS A 69 6.40 -18.96 24.22
CA CYS A 69 7.27 -17.78 24.16
C CYS A 69 6.54 -16.63 23.44
N ASP A 70 6.35 -15.51 24.13
CA ASP A 70 5.69 -14.31 23.62
C ASP A 70 6.29 -13.76 22.30
N GLU A 71 7.61 -13.69 22.15
CA GLU A 71 8.28 -13.32 20.88
C GLU A 71 8.16 -14.41 19.80
N GLY A 72 8.03 -15.67 20.20
CA GLY A 72 7.82 -16.79 19.30
C GLY A 72 6.37 -16.88 18.79
N ASP A 73 5.42 -16.49 19.62
CA ASP A 73 3.97 -16.57 19.40
C ASP A 73 3.41 -15.27 18.77
N ALA A 74 3.99 -14.11 19.08
CA ALA A 74 3.70 -12.83 18.40
C ALA A 74 4.18 -12.82 16.95
N ALA A 75 5.06 -13.74 16.57
CA ALA A 75 5.39 -14.00 15.19
C ALA A 75 4.28 -14.84 14.56
N GLU A 76 3.23 -14.18 14.07
CA GLU A 76 2.32 -14.80 13.09
C GLU A 76 3.16 -15.55 12.07
N ARG A 77 2.74 -16.78 11.73
CA ARG A 77 3.46 -17.68 10.81
C ARG A 77 3.57 -17.01 9.45
N ALA A 78 4.52 -16.11 9.30
CA ALA A 78 4.83 -15.44 8.07
C ALA A 78 5.17 -16.52 7.05
N VAL A 79 4.35 -16.58 6.01
CA VAL A 79 4.50 -17.49 4.87
C VAL A 79 5.94 -17.36 4.38
N LYS A 80 6.56 -18.49 4.01
CA LYS A 80 7.99 -18.56 3.66
C LYS A 80 8.32 -17.52 2.56
N GLY A 81 9.00 -16.43 2.93
CA GLY A 81 9.29 -15.30 2.04
C GLY A 81 8.67 -13.94 2.43
N HIS A 82 7.84 -13.90 3.48
CA HIS A 82 6.99 -12.76 3.85
C HIS A 82 7.21 -12.26 5.30
N ARG A 83 8.49 -12.12 5.72
CA ARG A 83 8.87 -11.87 7.12
C ARG A 83 9.33 -10.42 7.34
N ASP A 84 8.41 -9.53 7.65
CA ASP A 84 8.74 -8.13 7.98
C ASP A 84 9.48 -8.02 9.32
N GLY A 85 10.53 -7.19 9.35
CA GLY A 85 11.31 -6.85 10.53
C GLY A 85 11.09 -5.46 11.08
N SER A 86 10.06 -4.76 10.62
CA SER A 86 9.71 -3.46 11.17
C SER A 86 9.51 -3.52 12.69
N THR A 87 10.32 -2.78 13.42
CA THR A 87 10.24 -2.62 14.89
C THR A 87 9.54 -1.32 15.30
N THR A 88 9.10 -0.52 14.33
CA THR A 88 8.50 0.80 14.56
C THR A 88 6.98 0.74 14.44
N THR A 89 6.27 1.41 15.35
CA THR A 89 4.83 1.73 15.19
C THR A 89 4.71 2.68 14.00
N ARG A 90 4.17 2.22 12.88
CA ARG A 90 4.17 3.00 11.64
C ARG A 90 2.86 3.71 11.40
N THR A 91 2.98 4.96 10.97
CA THR A 91 1.93 5.65 10.23
C THR A 91 1.83 5.04 8.85
N ARG A 92 0.62 4.60 8.49
CA ARG A 92 0.30 4.08 7.17
C ARG A 92 0.70 5.08 6.08
N HIS A 93 1.41 4.64 5.06
CA HIS A 93 1.67 5.51 3.91
C HIS A 93 0.46 5.55 3.01
N GLU A 94 -0.03 6.76 2.76
CA GLU A 94 -1.23 6.94 1.96
C GLU A 94 -0.94 7.30 0.50
N GLY A 95 0.34 7.43 0.12
CA GLY A 95 0.74 7.93 -1.19
C GLY A 95 0.50 9.44 -1.37
N PRO A 96 0.70 9.97 -2.59
CA PRO A 96 0.48 11.39 -2.87
C PRO A 96 -0.98 11.78 -2.65
N THR A 97 -1.19 13.03 -2.26
CA THR A 97 -2.51 13.65 -2.26
C THR A 97 -2.86 14.11 -3.67
N LEU A 98 -4.02 13.71 -4.17
CA LEU A 98 -4.53 14.00 -5.51
C LEU A 98 -5.74 14.92 -5.42
N LEU A 99 -5.89 15.80 -6.42
CA LEU A 99 -7.07 16.65 -6.55
C LEU A 99 -8.16 15.90 -7.31
N LEU A 100 -9.34 15.77 -6.69
CA LEU A 100 -10.56 15.28 -7.30
C LEU A 100 -11.53 16.44 -7.49
N ILE A 101 -12.01 16.60 -8.72
CA ILE A 101 -12.96 17.63 -9.11
C ILE A 101 -14.24 16.92 -9.54
N THR A 102 -15.26 17.00 -8.71
CA THR A 102 -16.59 16.50 -9.06
C THR A 102 -17.24 17.46 -10.05
N THR A 103 -17.73 16.93 -11.17
CA THR A 103 -18.36 17.70 -12.25
C THR A 103 -19.90 17.76 -12.12
N GLY A 104 -20.46 17.14 -11.07
CA GLY A 104 -21.88 17.18 -10.65
C GLY A 104 -22.77 16.14 -11.35
N PRO A 105 -24.00 15.88 -10.87
CA PRO A 105 -24.38 15.65 -9.47
C PRO A 105 -23.98 14.21 -9.05
N GLY A 106 -23.25 14.09 -7.95
CA GLY A 106 -23.16 12.79 -7.27
C GLY A 106 -24.55 12.44 -6.73
N THR A 107 -25.06 11.25 -7.03
CA THR A 107 -26.20 10.66 -6.32
C THR A 107 -25.80 10.44 -4.86
N SER A 108 -25.86 11.51 -4.06
CA SER A 108 -25.80 11.42 -2.62
C SER A 108 -27.11 10.81 -2.15
N THR A 109 -27.11 9.51 -1.85
CA THR A 109 -28.18 8.86 -1.08
C THR A 109 -28.18 9.28 0.40
N GLY A 110 -27.32 10.22 0.81
CA GLY A 110 -27.38 10.86 2.12
C GLY A 110 -28.22 12.14 2.07
N MET A 111 -29.53 12.03 2.31
CA MET A 111 -30.37 13.18 2.66
C MET A 111 -30.00 13.62 4.08
N ALA A 112 -28.90 14.35 4.23
CA ALA A 112 -28.62 15.06 5.47
C ALA A 112 -29.45 16.35 5.48
N THR A 113 -30.63 16.28 6.10
CA THR A 113 -31.44 17.46 6.41
C THR A 113 -30.63 18.37 7.35
N PRO A 114 -30.34 19.63 6.99
CA PRO A 114 -29.70 20.55 7.92
C PRO A 114 -30.72 20.90 8.99
N THR A 115 -30.55 20.38 10.21
CA THR A 115 -31.31 20.83 11.37
C THR A 115 -30.70 22.13 11.88
N SER A 116 -31.15 23.26 11.34
CA SER A 116 -30.96 24.55 12.01
C SER A 116 -31.84 24.57 13.26
N ARG A 117 -31.21 24.58 14.43
CA ARG A 117 -31.88 24.70 15.72
C ARG A 117 -32.21 26.18 15.94
N THR A 118 -33.44 26.58 15.58
CA THR A 118 -33.98 27.90 15.95
C THR A 118 -35.08 27.69 16.99
N GLN A 119 -34.94 28.32 18.16
CA GLN A 119 -35.96 28.36 19.20
C GLN A 119 -37.25 29.00 18.66
N ALA A 120 -38.40 28.38 18.95
CA ALA A 120 -39.73 28.94 18.74
C ALA A 120 -39.94 30.18 19.66
N ALA A 121 -40.84 31.15 19.43
CA ALA A 121 -42.06 31.17 18.63
C ALA A 121 -42.39 32.62 18.21
N GLY A 122 -42.90 32.76 16.98
CA GLY A 122 -43.49 33.99 16.44
C GLY A 122 -43.82 33.76 14.97
N ARG A 123 -45.08 33.40 14.66
CA ARG A 123 -45.59 33.14 13.29
C ARG A 123 -45.32 34.35 12.38
N PRO A 124 -44.94 34.14 11.11
CA PRO A 124 -45.96 33.89 10.08
C PRO A 124 -45.64 32.66 9.21
N MET A 125 -46.66 32.13 8.53
CA MET A 125 -46.44 31.12 7.50
C MET A 125 -45.55 31.69 6.39
N ALA A 126 -44.29 31.27 6.36
CA ALA A 126 -43.47 31.43 5.17
C ALA A 126 -43.90 30.34 4.18
N THR A 127 -44.66 30.71 3.16
CA THR A 127 -44.73 29.92 1.93
C THR A 127 -43.30 29.72 1.45
N ALA A 128 -42.81 28.47 1.47
CA ALA A 128 -41.50 28.13 0.97
C ALA A 128 -41.46 28.42 -0.53
N GLN A 129 -40.92 29.59 -0.88
CA GLN A 129 -40.66 29.94 -2.26
C GLN A 129 -39.47 29.10 -2.72
N PRO A 130 -39.60 28.29 -3.78
CA PRO A 130 -38.47 27.57 -4.35
C PRO A 130 -37.40 28.60 -4.71
N GLY A 131 -36.26 28.54 -4.02
CA GLY A 131 -35.10 29.35 -4.41
C GLY A 131 -34.66 28.95 -5.82
N PRO A 132 -34.10 29.88 -6.61
CA PRO A 132 -33.71 29.61 -7.98
C PRO A 132 -32.74 28.42 -8.06
N ASP A 133 -32.98 27.52 -9.02
CA ASP A 133 -32.20 26.29 -9.26
C ASP A 133 -30.70 26.54 -9.56
N SER A 134 -30.29 27.80 -9.70
CA SER A 134 -28.94 28.19 -10.14
C SER A 134 -27.83 28.03 -9.09
N ARG A 135 -28.13 27.68 -7.83
CA ARG A 135 -27.11 27.51 -6.78
C ARG A 135 -26.64 26.07 -6.54
N ARG A 136 -27.13 25.08 -7.29
CA ARG A 136 -26.91 23.66 -6.99
C ARG A 136 -25.72 22.98 -7.70
N ASN A 137 -24.99 23.67 -8.57
CA ASN A 137 -24.16 23.01 -9.60
C ASN A 137 -22.70 23.50 -9.70
N ALA A 138 -22.08 23.89 -8.59
CA ALA A 138 -20.66 24.24 -8.61
C ALA A 138 -19.78 22.96 -8.52
N PRO A 139 -18.78 22.79 -9.41
CA PRO A 139 -17.81 21.72 -9.29
C PRO A 139 -17.17 21.74 -7.90
N THR A 140 -17.25 20.64 -7.16
CA THR A 140 -16.62 20.57 -5.83
C THR A 140 -15.22 19.99 -5.99
N ARG A 141 -14.22 20.78 -5.56
CA ARG A 141 -12.83 20.36 -5.46
C ARG A 141 -12.60 19.72 -4.09
N SER A 142 -12.03 18.53 -4.09
CA SER A 142 -11.65 17.80 -2.88
C SER A 142 -10.29 17.14 -3.09
N THR A 143 -9.59 16.84 -2.01
CA THR A 143 -8.35 16.09 -2.07
C THR A 143 -8.57 14.66 -1.58
N ALA A 144 -7.90 13.69 -2.18
CA ALA A 144 -7.83 12.33 -1.67
C ALA A 144 -6.42 11.79 -1.79
N THR A 145 -5.95 11.08 -0.77
CA THR A 145 -4.70 10.33 -0.85
C THR A 145 -4.84 9.15 -1.81
N LEU A 146 -3.73 8.68 -2.37
CA LEU A 146 -3.73 7.55 -3.30
C LEU A 146 -4.34 6.29 -2.66
N ALA A 147 -4.10 6.06 -1.37
CA ALA A 147 -4.71 4.98 -0.60
C ALA A 147 -6.23 5.15 -0.44
N SER A 148 -6.71 6.38 -0.19
CA SER A 148 -8.15 6.68 -0.14
C SER A 148 -8.81 6.50 -1.52
N LEU A 149 -8.12 6.89 -2.59
CA LEU A 149 -8.56 6.67 -3.96
C LEU A 149 -8.72 5.16 -4.24
N LEU A 150 -7.76 4.34 -3.82
CA LEU A 150 -7.85 2.88 -3.93
C LEU A 150 -9.05 2.33 -3.17
N THR A 151 -9.27 2.73 -1.91
CA THR A 151 -10.46 2.31 -1.15
C THR A 151 -11.74 2.64 -1.89
N ARG A 152 -11.88 3.89 -2.39
CA ARG A 152 -13.07 4.29 -3.15
C ARG A 152 -13.21 3.51 -4.46
N ALA A 153 -12.12 3.15 -5.12
CA ALA A 153 -12.14 2.34 -6.35
C ALA A 153 -12.63 0.91 -6.06
N LEU A 154 -12.17 0.31 -4.96
CA LEU A 154 -12.58 -1.03 -4.53
C LEU A 154 -14.05 -1.05 -4.09
N ASP A 155 -14.51 0.00 -3.42
CA ASP A 155 -15.90 0.13 -2.97
C ASP A 155 -16.88 0.54 -4.10
N GLY A 156 -16.38 0.82 -5.32
CA GLY A 156 -17.20 1.33 -6.42
C GLY A 156 -17.76 2.75 -6.18
N ARG A 157 -17.11 3.54 -5.33
CA ARG A 157 -17.52 4.89 -4.89
C ARG A 157 -16.86 6.02 -5.67
N LEU A 158 -16.08 5.71 -6.70
CA LEU A 158 -15.50 6.70 -7.58
C LEU A 158 -16.48 7.09 -8.68
N ASP A 159 -16.85 8.37 -8.71
CA ASP A 159 -17.63 8.94 -9.81
C ASP A 159 -16.81 8.87 -11.11
N PRO A 160 -17.25 8.11 -12.14
CA PRO A 160 -16.52 7.95 -13.38
C PRO A 160 -16.38 9.25 -14.18
N HIS A 161 -17.25 10.25 -13.93
CA HIS A 161 -17.27 11.54 -14.61
C HIS A 161 -16.53 12.65 -13.86
N ALA A 162 -16.10 12.38 -12.62
CA ALA A 162 -15.21 13.27 -11.91
C ALA A 162 -13.85 13.36 -12.64
N LEU A 163 -13.19 14.50 -12.48
CA LEU A 163 -11.82 14.69 -12.94
C LEU A 163 -10.85 14.40 -11.79
N ILE A 164 -9.70 13.83 -12.14
CA ILE A 164 -8.57 13.63 -11.24
C ILE A 164 -7.33 14.29 -11.83
N GLU A 165 -6.59 15.01 -11.00
CA GLU A 165 -5.31 15.61 -11.36
C GLU A 165 -4.17 14.72 -10.85
N LEU A 166 -3.41 14.14 -11.77
CA LEU A 166 -2.22 13.37 -11.46
C LEU A 166 -1.00 14.30 -11.34
N PRO A 167 0.02 13.96 -10.53
CA PRO A 167 1.21 14.80 -10.37
C PRO A 167 1.86 15.11 -11.73
N GLY A 168 1.94 16.40 -12.05
CA GLY A 168 2.53 16.93 -13.28
C GLY A 168 1.66 16.79 -14.54
N GLN A 169 0.36 16.53 -14.41
CA GLN A 169 -0.56 16.38 -15.55
C GLN A 169 -1.81 17.26 -15.43
N ARG A 170 -2.42 17.57 -16.57
CA ARG A 170 -3.74 18.20 -16.59
C ARG A 170 -4.80 17.24 -16.03
N PRO A 171 -5.86 17.77 -15.39
CA PRO A 171 -6.98 16.94 -14.95
C PRO A 171 -7.57 16.12 -16.10
N GLY A 172 -7.88 14.86 -15.84
CA GLY A 172 -8.59 13.98 -16.77
C GLY A 172 -9.63 13.13 -16.06
N PHE A 173 -10.50 12.47 -16.81
CA PHE A 173 -11.62 11.72 -16.22
C PHE A 173 -11.15 10.50 -15.43
N VAL A 174 -11.82 10.23 -14.30
CA VAL A 174 -11.53 9.08 -13.43
C VAL A 174 -11.64 7.76 -14.18
N ASN A 175 -12.66 7.58 -15.03
CA ASN A 175 -12.83 6.36 -15.84
C ASN A 175 -11.70 6.12 -16.88
N GLN A 176 -10.90 7.15 -17.18
CA GLN A 176 -9.74 7.06 -18.07
C GLN A 176 -8.43 6.89 -17.28
N LEU A 177 -8.34 7.55 -16.13
CA LEU A 177 -7.10 7.69 -15.36
C LEU A 177 -7.01 6.79 -14.12
N VAL A 178 -8.08 6.09 -13.72
CA VAL A 178 -8.06 5.10 -12.64
C VAL A 178 -8.50 3.76 -13.21
N ARG A 179 -7.55 2.84 -13.39
CA ARG A 179 -7.76 1.62 -14.18
C ARG A 179 -7.26 0.36 -13.48
N LEU A 180 -8.00 -0.72 -13.66
CA LEU A 180 -7.55 -2.05 -13.28
C LEU A 180 -6.37 -2.48 -14.16
N ALA A 181 -5.26 -2.87 -13.54
CA ALA A 181 -4.05 -3.29 -14.24
C ALA A 181 -4.26 -4.53 -15.13
N ASN A 182 -5.22 -5.39 -14.78
CA ASN A 182 -5.56 -6.59 -15.54
C ASN A 182 -6.47 -6.35 -16.77
N THR A 183 -6.92 -5.11 -16.99
CA THR A 183 -7.68 -4.71 -18.19
C THR A 183 -6.80 -4.04 -19.24
N LEU A 184 -5.51 -3.86 -18.95
CA LEU A 184 -4.58 -3.17 -19.83
C LEU A 184 -4.15 -4.07 -20.98
N THR A 185 -3.91 -3.44 -22.13
CA THR A 185 -3.42 -4.07 -23.36
C THR A 185 -2.31 -3.23 -23.97
N SER A 186 -1.59 -3.77 -24.96
CA SER A 186 -0.53 -3.05 -25.68
C SER A 186 -1.02 -1.76 -26.36
N ALA A 187 -2.31 -1.66 -26.70
CA ALA A 187 -2.93 -0.44 -27.24
C ALA A 187 -2.88 0.74 -26.26
N HIS A 188 -2.72 0.48 -24.96
CA HIS A 188 -2.62 1.51 -23.92
C HIS A 188 -1.17 1.94 -23.66
N LYS A 189 -0.19 1.49 -24.46
CA LYS A 189 1.23 1.82 -24.28
C LYS A 189 1.44 3.33 -24.21
N GLY A 190 2.18 3.79 -23.21
CA GLY A 190 2.44 5.20 -22.95
C GLY A 190 1.38 5.90 -22.09
N LEU A 191 0.25 5.26 -21.81
CA LEU A 191 -0.75 5.80 -20.89
C LEU A 191 -0.15 6.00 -19.50
N ARG A 192 -0.23 7.22 -19.00
CA ARG A 192 0.08 7.57 -17.62
C ARG A 192 -1.23 7.70 -16.82
N ALA A 193 -1.38 6.90 -15.77
CA ALA A 193 -2.61 6.78 -15.00
C ALA A 193 -2.32 6.21 -13.59
N CYS A 194 -3.35 6.16 -12.75
CA CYS A 194 -3.41 5.32 -11.56
C CYS A 194 -3.84 3.91 -11.96
N PHE A 195 -2.97 2.93 -11.73
CA PHE A 195 -3.25 1.52 -12.01
C PHE A 195 -3.35 0.76 -10.72
N TYR A 196 -4.41 -0.04 -10.56
CA TYR A 196 -4.61 -0.83 -9.35
C TYR A 196 -5.00 -2.28 -9.64
N GLY A 197 -4.80 -3.15 -8.65
CA GLY A 197 -5.14 -4.55 -8.72
C GLY A 197 -4.72 -5.32 -7.48
N LYS A 198 -5.23 -6.54 -7.34
CA LYS A 198 -4.81 -7.45 -6.29
C LYS A 198 -3.51 -8.14 -6.68
N VAL A 199 -2.49 -8.09 -5.84
CA VAL A 199 -1.19 -8.72 -6.10
C VAL A 199 -1.29 -10.22 -5.83
N THR A 200 -0.84 -11.03 -6.79
CA THR A 200 -0.75 -12.49 -6.64
C THR A 200 0.59 -12.90 -6.06
N ASN A 201 1.67 -12.39 -6.64
CA ASN A 201 3.04 -12.62 -6.21
C ASN A 201 3.96 -11.49 -6.71
N TYR A 202 5.24 -11.60 -6.40
CA TYR A 202 6.27 -10.74 -6.96
C TYR A 202 7.40 -11.59 -7.56
N ALA A 203 8.11 -11.02 -8.53
CA ALA A 203 9.28 -11.63 -9.15
C ALA A 203 10.39 -10.60 -9.36
N GLU A 204 11.64 -11.01 -9.14
CA GLU A 204 12.81 -10.20 -9.50
C GLU A 204 13.28 -10.56 -10.91
N ASN A 205 13.49 -9.54 -11.74
CA ASN A 205 14.15 -9.73 -13.03
C ASN A 205 15.68 -9.80 -12.83
N ALA A 206 16.26 -10.97 -13.06
CA ALA A 206 17.67 -11.23 -12.74
C ALA A 206 18.67 -10.22 -13.35
N PRO A 207 18.54 -9.77 -14.62
CA PRO A 207 19.49 -8.83 -15.22
C PRO A 207 19.37 -7.41 -14.67
N THR A 208 18.15 -6.88 -14.49
CA THR A 208 17.95 -5.48 -14.08
C THR A 208 17.80 -5.30 -12.58
N LYS A 209 17.59 -6.40 -11.84
CA LYS A 209 17.24 -6.40 -10.42
C LYS A 209 15.96 -5.61 -10.10
N SER A 210 15.12 -5.39 -11.11
CA SER A 210 13.80 -4.77 -10.93
C SER A 210 12.84 -5.79 -10.34
N ILE A 211 11.95 -5.32 -9.48
CA ILE A 211 10.89 -6.11 -8.86
C ILE A 211 9.60 -5.89 -9.65
N PHE A 212 8.92 -6.96 -9.99
CA PHE A 212 7.61 -6.92 -10.65
C PHE A 212 6.56 -7.47 -9.69
N LEU A 213 5.58 -6.65 -9.34
CA LEU A 213 4.39 -7.07 -8.62
C LEU A 213 3.35 -7.53 -9.64
N HIS A 214 3.07 -8.83 -9.66
CA HIS A 214 2.10 -9.40 -10.59
C HIS A 214 0.69 -9.32 -10.01
N MET A 215 -0.27 -8.99 -10.87
CA MET A 215 -1.66 -8.81 -10.49
C MET A 215 -2.46 -10.08 -10.79
N VAL A 216 -3.61 -10.22 -10.13
CA VAL A 216 -4.60 -11.24 -10.47
C VAL A 216 -5.05 -10.99 -11.92
N PRO A 217 -4.82 -11.95 -12.84
CA PRO A 217 -5.26 -11.81 -14.22
C PRO A 217 -6.80 -11.81 -14.28
N GLN A 218 -7.34 -11.14 -15.28
CA GLN A 218 -8.76 -11.27 -15.59
C GLN A 218 -9.06 -12.72 -16.03
N PRO A 219 -10.24 -13.29 -15.73
CA PRO A 219 -10.63 -14.58 -16.28
C PRO A 219 -10.47 -14.61 -17.80
N GLY A 220 -9.78 -15.63 -18.32
CA GLY A 220 -9.48 -15.76 -19.75
C GLY A 220 -8.21 -15.03 -20.23
N THR A 221 -7.61 -14.16 -19.41
CA THR A 221 -6.34 -13.48 -19.72
C THR A 221 -5.17 -14.27 -19.15
N ARG A 222 -4.10 -14.43 -19.94
CA ARG A 222 -2.91 -15.12 -19.44
C ARG A 222 -2.14 -14.21 -18.45
N PRO A 223 -1.47 -14.76 -17.43
CA PRO A 223 -0.66 -13.97 -16.51
C PRO A 223 0.38 -13.07 -17.19
N LYS A 224 0.99 -13.55 -18.28
CA LYS A 224 1.99 -12.80 -19.07
C LYS A 224 1.43 -11.57 -19.81
N ASP A 225 0.12 -11.57 -20.07
CA ASP A 225 -0.58 -10.50 -20.79
C ASP A 225 -1.20 -9.50 -19.80
N THR A 226 -1.07 -9.76 -18.48
CA THR A 226 -1.50 -8.87 -17.41
C THR A 226 -0.36 -7.94 -17.01
N ALA A 227 -0.63 -6.63 -16.91
CA ALA A 227 0.39 -5.68 -16.54
C ALA A 227 0.86 -5.88 -15.08
N ALA A 228 2.16 -5.96 -14.88
CA ALA A 228 2.79 -5.95 -13.57
C ALA A 228 3.26 -4.55 -13.18
N ILE A 229 3.27 -4.20 -11.89
CA ILE A 229 3.91 -2.96 -11.42
C ILE A 229 5.40 -3.21 -11.28
N MET A 230 6.21 -2.43 -11.99
CA MET A 230 7.66 -2.50 -11.93
C MET A 230 8.21 -1.46 -10.95
N ILE A 231 8.94 -1.94 -9.94
CA ILE A 231 9.78 -1.16 -9.05
C ILE A 231 11.23 -1.37 -9.50
N ARG A 232 11.92 -0.29 -9.89
CA ARG A 232 13.32 -0.43 -10.32
C ARG A 232 14.24 -0.73 -9.14
N ASN A 233 15.41 -1.27 -9.45
CA ASN A 233 16.42 -1.63 -8.47
C ASN A 233 16.86 -0.46 -7.57
N ASP A 234 17.01 0.74 -8.15
CA ASP A 234 17.34 1.99 -7.46
C ASP A 234 16.19 2.53 -6.59
N GLN A 235 14.95 2.16 -6.92
CA GLN A 235 13.74 2.62 -6.22
C GLN A 235 13.34 1.70 -5.05
N ALA A 236 13.78 0.44 -5.05
CA ALA A 236 13.25 -0.59 -4.16
C ALA A 236 13.36 -0.25 -2.67
N LEU A 237 14.49 0.32 -2.23
CA LEU A 237 14.68 0.73 -0.82
C LEU A 237 13.74 1.87 -0.44
N SER A 238 13.70 2.95 -1.23
CA SER A 238 12.80 4.08 -0.97
C SER A 238 11.32 3.70 -1.06
N VAL A 239 10.95 2.78 -1.96
CA VAL A 239 9.58 2.24 -1.99
C VAL A 239 9.30 1.43 -0.74
N GLN A 240 10.23 0.59 -0.27
CA GLN A 240 10.05 -0.06 1.01
C GLN A 240 9.83 0.96 2.12
N ASP A 241 10.65 2.02 2.20
CA ASP A 241 10.55 3.03 3.25
C ASP A 241 9.22 3.80 3.22
N ASN A 242 8.69 4.04 2.03
CA ASN A 242 7.36 4.60 1.84
C ASN A 242 6.24 3.59 2.08
N LEU A 243 6.49 2.32 2.37
CA LEU A 243 5.43 1.37 2.67
C LEU A 243 5.53 0.96 4.15
N ASP A 244 4.39 0.92 4.82
CA ASP A 244 4.30 0.39 6.17
C ASP A 244 4.51 -1.14 6.20
N ALA A 245 4.33 -1.83 5.06
CA ALA A 245 4.71 -3.24 4.83
C ALA A 245 5.95 -3.41 3.92
N SER A 246 6.59 -4.59 3.98
CA SER A 246 7.62 -4.94 2.99
C SER A 246 7.01 -5.17 1.60
N ILE A 247 7.77 -4.90 0.54
CA ILE A 247 7.35 -5.16 -0.86
C ILE A 247 6.92 -6.63 -1.04
N GLY A 248 7.63 -7.56 -0.41
CA GLY A 248 7.32 -8.98 -0.45
C GLY A 248 5.98 -9.33 0.21
N ASP A 249 5.49 -8.51 1.13
CA ASP A 249 4.25 -8.74 1.89
C ASP A 249 3.01 -8.17 1.18
N LEU A 250 3.21 -7.46 0.06
CA LEU A 250 2.11 -6.95 -0.75
C LEU A 250 1.31 -8.07 -1.44
N ALA A 251 1.82 -9.31 -1.48
CA ALA A 251 1.06 -10.44 -1.98
C ALA A 251 -0.26 -10.60 -1.20
N GLY A 252 -1.36 -10.80 -1.92
CA GLY A 252 -2.69 -10.86 -1.33
C GLY A 252 -3.36 -9.50 -1.09
N HIS A 253 -2.61 -8.39 -1.12
CA HIS A 253 -3.14 -7.05 -0.92
C HIS A 253 -3.53 -6.40 -2.26
N HIS A 254 -4.40 -5.40 -2.20
CA HIS A 254 -4.67 -4.50 -3.31
C HIS A 254 -3.61 -3.39 -3.34
N VAL A 255 -2.98 -3.20 -4.48
CA VAL A 255 -1.99 -2.13 -4.69
C VAL A 255 -2.50 -1.17 -5.74
N ILE A 256 -2.20 0.11 -5.57
CA ILE A 256 -2.38 1.16 -6.55
C ILE A 256 -1.05 1.87 -6.80
N ALA A 257 -0.76 2.23 -8.05
CA ALA A 257 0.41 3.02 -8.39
C ALA A 257 0.14 4.05 -9.48
N ILE A 258 0.77 5.22 -9.37
CA ILE A 258 0.79 6.22 -10.44
C ILE A 258 2.03 5.97 -11.30
N GLY A 259 1.80 5.45 -12.50
CA GLY A 259 2.88 5.04 -13.39
C GLY A 259 2.56 5.27 -14.85
N THR A 260 3.44 4.77 -15.70
CA THR A 260 3.24 4.75 -17.15
C THR A 260 3.26 3.31 -17.64
N LEU A 261 2.26 2.92 -18.41
CA LEU A 261 2.23 1.62 -19.05
C LEU A 261 3.30 1.56 -20.15
N ARG A 262 4.12 0.52 -20.09
CA ARG A 262 5.18 0.20 -21.05
C ARG A 262 5.00 -1.24 -21.51
N VAL A 263 5.62 -1.53 -22.65
CA VAL A 263 5.65 -2.87 -23.25
C VAL A 263 7.11 -3.25 -23.40
N SER A 264 7.48 -4.42 -22.88
CA SER A 264 8.83 -4.98 -23.05
C SER A 264 9.07 -5.31 -24.51
N GLN A 265 10.09 -4.73 -25.13
CA GLN A 265 10.43 -5.04 -26.52
C GLN A 265 10.86 -6.50 -26.72
N LYS A 266 11.39 -7.15 -25.67
CA LYS A 266 11.92 -8.52 -25.75
C LYS A 266 10.86 -9.59 -25.55
N THR A 267 9.90 -9.33 -24.66
CA THR A 267 8.93 -10.35 -24.20
C THR A 267 7.48 -9.99 -24.50
N ASP A 268 7.24 -8.81 -25.09
CA ASP A 268 5.92 -8.21 -25.29
C ASP A 268 5.07 -8.07 -24.02
N SER A 269 5.70 -8.24 -22.85
CA SER A 269 5.02 -8.19 -21.56
C SER A 269 4.69 -6.75 -21.17
N LEU A 270 3.50 -6.56 -20.63
CA LEU A 270 3.04 -5.28 -20.12
C LEU A 270 3.60 -5.01 -18.73
N TYR A 271 4.08 -3.80 -18.49
CA TYR A 271 4.48 -3.37 -17.15
C TYR A 271 4.22 -1.88 -16.92
N ILE A 272 3.93 -1.54 -15.68
CA ILE A 272 3.69 -0.17 -15.22
C ILE A 272 4.96 0.30 -14.53
N ALA A 273 5.68 1.24 -15.15
CA ALA A 273 6.82 1.88 -14.50
C ALA A 273 6.32 2.98 -13.56
N ILE A 274 6.57 2.85 -12.26
CA ILE A 274 6.21 3.89 -11.28
C ILE A 274 7.01 5.16 -11.54
N ALA A 275 6.34 6.31 -11.47
CA ALA A 275 6.98 7.59 -11.78
C ALA A 275 7.85 8.13 -10.64
N ASP A 276 7.47 7.84 -9.38
CA ASP A 276 8.16 8.28 -8.17
C ASP A 276 8.04 7.16 -7.11
N THR A 277 8.94 7.13 -6.13
CA THR A 277 8.95 6.11 -5.07
C THR A 277 7.77 6.27 -4.11
N SER A 278 7.17 7.45 -4.02
CA SER A 278 5.96 7.74 -3.22
C SER A 278 4.65 7.40 -3.94
N HIS A 279 4.68 7.17 -5.26
CA HIS A 279 3.52 6.94 -6.12
C HIS A 279 2.98 5.51 -6.06
N ILE A 280 3.02 4.88 -4.89
CA ILE A 280 2.49 3.55 -4.63
C ILE A 280 1.86 3.52 -3.25
N ALA A 281 0.72 2.84 -3.14
CA ALA A 281 0.00 2.62 -1.88
C ALA A 281 -0.73 1.27 -1.93
N TYR A 282 -1.18 0.77 -0.79
CA TYR A 282 -1.89 -0.51 -0.72
C TYR A 282 -3.03 -0.54 0.31
N GLN A 283 -3.93 -1.48 0.12
CA GLN A 283 -5.03 -1.85 1.02
C GLN A 283 -5.04 -3.38 1.18
N PRO A 284 -5.39 -3.93 2.35
CA PRO A 284 -5.60 -5.37 2.53
C PRO A 284 -6.59 -5.99 1.51
#